data_AF-K1R7E4-F1
#
_entry.id   AF-K1R7E4-F1
#
_cell.length_a   1.000
_cell.length_b   1.000
_cell.length_c   1.000
_cell.angle_alpha   90.00
_cell.angle_beta   90.00
_cell.angle_gamma   90.00
#
_symmetry.space_group_name_H-M   'P 1'
#
loop_
_entity.id
_entity.type
_entity.pdbx_description
1 polymer ?
#
loop_
_entity_poly.entity_id
_entity_poly.type
_entity_poly.pdbx_seq_one_letter_code
_entity_poly.pdbx_strand_id
1 'polypeptide(L)'
;GVCKVDLDQRTPADRHAVLMWEQRNTCFLPEDLKNFYLTTDGYKLTWCVKMDNGPIPLGKLHINKLSQLTRIGGSIAPSHVNPTLADLDGDSDTEDPVSGQEKPTFDNRCKVFELDPCDGYGRVCLVYKESRTGGNEPRVEIWFLDRALRWHFLSDSFVAYYRLLLMHMGLPQWQKPASSSQPNAANAKKKTIITSAKSQQVSGLRTSASTSQLPNKITK
;
A
#
# COMPACT_ATOMS: atom_id res chain seq x y z
N GLY A 1 -29.80 -11.55 7.79
CA GLY A 1 -29.76 -11.94 6.36
C GLY A 1 -29.46 -10.73 5.49
N VAL A 2 -28.95 -10.91 4.27
CA VAL A 2 -28.64 -9.78 3.35
C VAL A 2 -29.91 -9.03 2.93
N CYS A 3 -29.83 -7.71 2.80
CA CYS A 3 -30.93 -6.82 2.40
C CYS A 3 -30.41 -5.50 1.81
N LYS A 4 -31.29 -4.66 1.24
CA LYS A 4 -30.94 -3.36 0.64
C LYS A 4 -29.71 -3.44 -0.27
N VAL A 5 -29.74 -4.36 -1.23
CA VAL A 5 -28.73 -4.43 -2.28
C VAL A 5 -29.06 -3.35 -3.30
N ASP A 6 -28.13 -2.44 -3.53
CA ASP A 6 -28.22 -1.33 -4.48
C ASP A 6 -27.04 -1.43 -5.46
N LEU A 7 -27.35 -1.48 -6.77
CA LEU A 7 -26.38 -1.58 -7.86
C LEU A 7 -26.59 -0.39 -8.80
N ASP A 8 -25.59 0.49 -8.83
CA ASP A 8 -25.48 1.62 -9.74
C ASP A 8 -25.14 1.10 -11.14
N GLN A 9 -26.16 0.88 -11.98
CA GLN A 9 -25.95 0.48 -13.37
C GLN A 9 -25.40 1.66 -14.17
N ARG A 10 -24.16 1.53 -14.66
CA ARG A 10 -23.48 2.58 -15.42
C ARG A 10 -23.28 2.18 -16.87
N THR A 11 -23.56 3.13 -17.76
CA THR A 11 -23.24 3.04 -19.19
C THR A 11 -21.72 2.97 -19.39
N PRO A 12 -21.24 2.44 -20.53
CA PRO A 12 -19.86 2.61 -20.98
C PRO A 12 -19.37 4.06 -20.91
N ALA A 13 -18.08 4.24 -20.65
CA ALA A 13 -17.39 5.49 -20.91
C ALA A 13 -17.22 5.71 -22.43
N ASP A 14 -17.35 6.95 -22.87
CA ASP A 14 -17.12 7.31 -24.27
C ASP A 14 -15.65 7.14 -24.68
N ARG A 15 -15.39 6.65 -25.89
CA ARG A 15 -14.02 6.37 -26.37
C ARG A 15 -13.17 7.64 -26.51
N HIS A 16 -13.78 8.77 -26.88
CA HIS A 16 -13.09 10.07 -26.89
C HIS A 16 -12.82 10.55 -25.47
N ALA A 17 -13.71 10.31 -24.49
CA ALA A 17 -13.43 10.60 -23.09
C ALA A 17 -12.22 9.81 -22.55
N VAL A 18 -12.05 8.54 -22.94
CA VAL A 18 -10.83 7.75 -22.66
C VAL A 18 -9.59 8.41 -23.24
N LEU A 19 -9.60 8.73 -24.54
CA LEU A 19 -8.46 9.38 -25.21
C LEU A 19 -8.10 10.74 -24.56
N MET A 20 -9.10 11.54 -24.19
CA MET A 20 -8.91 12.82 -23.50
C MET A 20 -8.31 12.64 -22.10
N TRP A 21 -8.68 11.57 -21.37
CA TRP A 21 -8.06 11.23 -20.09
C TRP A 21 -6.59 10.83 -20.28
N GLU A 22 -6.28 9.98 -21.27
CA GLU A 22 -4.90 9.53 -21.53
C GLU A 22 -4.00 10.69 -21.96
N GLN A 23 -4.50 11.56 -22.85
CA GLN A 23 -3.81 12.78 -23.28
C GLN A 23 -3.53 13.73 -22.11
N ARG A 24 -4.55 13.98 -21.26
CA ARG A 24 -4.44 14.88 -20.10
C ARG A 24 -3.41 14.41 -19.07
N ASN A 25 -3.31 13.10 -18.86
CA ASN A 25 -2.46 12.51 -17.82
C ASN A 25 -1.10 12.02 -18.36
N THR A 26 -0.87 12.16 -19.67
CA THR A 26 0.33 11.73 -20.41
C THR A 26 0.71 10.26 -20.13
N CYS A 27 -0.30 9.39 -20.02
CA CYS A 27 -0.16 7.95 -19.83
C CYS A 27 -1.39 7.21 -20.36
N PHE A 28 -1.18 6.03 -20.93
CA PHE A 28 -2.28 5.17 -21.38
C PHE A 28 -2.88 4.39 -20.22
N LEU A 29 -4.19 4.14 -20.21
CA LEU A 29 -4.80 3.19 -19.29
C LEU A 29 -4.30 1.77 -19.62
N PRO A 30 -4.08 0.90 -18.60
CA PRO A 30 -3.92 -0.54 -18.83
C PRO A 30 -5.08 -1.07 -19.67
N GLU A 31 -4.78 -1.99 -20.58
CA GLU A 31 -5.77 -2.48 -21.54
C GLU A 31 -6.98 -3.14 -20.86
N ASP A 32 -6.79 -3.79 -19.72
CA ASP A 32 -7.86 -4.42 -18.95
C ASP A 32 -8.77 -3.39 -18.25
N LEU A 33 -8.20 -2.34 -17.65
CA LEU A 33 -8.94 -1.21 -17.09
C LEU A 33 -9.64 -0.36 -18.18
N LYS A 34 -8.99 -0.19 -19.34
CA LYS A 34 -9.56 0.49 -20.51
C LYS A 34 -10.79 -0.24 -21.03
N ASN A 35 -10.69 -1.55 -21.24
CA ASN A 35 -11.81 -2.38 -21.67
C ASN A 35 -12.93 -2.43 -20.63
N PHE A 36 -12.59 -2.38 -19.33
CA PHE A 36 -13.59 -2.20 -18.27
C PHE A 36 -14.35 -0.87 -18.42
N TYR A 37 -13.67 0.26 -18.56
CA TYR A 37 -14.33 1.56 -18.76
C TYR A 37 -15.16 1.62 -20.05
N LEU A 38 -14.68 1.02 -21.15
CA LEU A 38 -15.44 0.87 -22.40
C LEU A 38 -16.62 -0.12 -22.30
N THR A 39 -16.76 -0.84 -21.18
CA THR A 39 -17.92 -1.68 -20.86
C THR A 39 -18.85 -1.01 -19.83
N THR A 40 -18.30 -0.30 -18.85
CA THR A 40 -19.06 0.42 -17.80
C THR A 40 -18.19 1.52 -17.16
N ASP A 41 -18.72 2.74 -17.01
CA ASP A 41 -17.98 3.89 -16.46
C ASP A 41 -17.81 3.82 -14.94
N GLY A 42 -16.92 2.93 -14.48
CA GLY A 42 -16.77 2.59 -13.07
C GLY A 42 -17.89 1.67 -12.57
N TYR A 43 -17.88 1.37 -11.26
CA TYR A 43 -18.80 0.41 -10.67
C TYR A 43 -19.17 0.83 -9.24
N LYS A 44 -20.41 0.62 -8.82
CA LYS A 44 -20.80 0.79 -7.42
C LYS A 44 -21.91 -0.18 -7.04
N LEU A 45 -21.64 -1.06 -6.08
CA LEU A 45 -22.63 -1.90 -5.42
C LEU A 45 -22.54 -1.70 -3.91
N THR A 46 -23.67 -1.50 -3.24
CA THR A 46 -23.76 -1.48 -1.78
C THR A 46 -24.77 -2.49 -1.27
N TRP A 47 -24.56 -3.01 -0.07
CA TRP A 47 -25.48 -3.96 0.55
C TRP A 47 -25.46 -3.87 2.09
N CYS A 48 -26.59 -4.23 2.69
CA CYS A 48 -26.79 -4.23 4.14
C CYS A 48 -27.04 -5.65 4.67
N VAL A 49 -26.82 -5.83 5.97
CA VAL A 49 -27.33 -7.00 6.72
C VAL A 49 -28.50 -6.57 7.60
N LYS A 50 -29.60 -7.32 7.55
CA LYS A 50 -30.74 -7.17 8.45
C LYS A 50 -30.36 -7.71 9.83
N MET A 51 -30.35 -6.82 10.83
CA MET A 51 -30.33 -7.12 12.27
C MET A 51 -31.69 -6.73 12.88
N ASP A 52 -31.92 -7.11 14.14
CA ASP A 52 -33.17 -6.81 14.86
C ASP A 52 -33.37 -5.29 15.04
N ASN A 53 -32.26 -4.57 15.25
CA ASN A 53 -32.21 -3.11 15.39
C ASN A 53 -32.38 -2.36 14.05
N GLY A 54 -32.58 -3.08 12.95
CA GLY A 54 -32.67 -2.55 11.59
C GLY A 54 -31.53 -3.00 10.66
N PRO A 55 -31.53 -2.54 9.40
CA PRO A 55 -30.51 -2.89 8.40
C PRO A 55 -29.22 -2.07 8.60
N ILE A 56 -28.10 -2.77 8.77
CA ILE A 56 -26.77 -2.19 8.94
C ILE A 56 -26.01 -2.28 7.59
N PRO A 57 -25.45 -1.18 7.04
CA PRO A 57 -24.57 -1.24 5.87
C PRO A 57 -23.35 -2.11 6.16
N LEU A 58 -23.05 -3.09 5.30
CA LEU A 58 -21.99 -4.07 5.56
C LEU A 58 -20.93 -4.15 4.46
N GLY A 59 -21.27 -3.89 3.19
CA GLY A 59 -20.26 -3.87 2.13
C GLY A 59 -20.54 -2.88 1.01
N LYS A 60 -19.46 -2.38 0.43
CA LYS A 60 -19.44 -1.46 -0.71
C LYS A 60 -18.32 -1.87 -1.66
N LEU A 61 -18.70 -2.26 -2.87
CA LEU A 61 -17.76 -2.42 -3.97
C LEU A 61 -17.80 -1.12 -4.77
N HIS A 62 -16.64 -0.52 -5.06
CA HIS A 62 -16.59 0.77 -5.73
C HIS A 62 -15.36 0.88 -6.64
N ILE A 63 -15.60 1.41 -7.83
CA ILE A 63 -14.60 1.90 -8.78
C ILE A 63 -15.12 3.25 -9.27
N ASN A 64 -14.29 4.28 -9.12
CA ASN A 64 -14.51 5.64 -9.59
C ASN A 64 -14.85 5.65 -11.09
N LYS A 65 -15.64 6.65 -11.52
CA LYS A 65 -15.81 6.93 -12.95
C LYS A 65 -14.47 7.34 -13.57
N LEU A 66 -14.31 7.22 -14.89
CA LEU A 66 -13.15 7.75 -15.61
C LEU A 66 -12.92 9.25 -15.33
N SER A 67 -14.02 10.01 -15.23
CA SER A 67 -14.02 11.44 -14.87
C SER A 67 -13.57 11.72 -13.42
N GLN A 68 -13.56 10.70 -12.56
CA GLN A 68 -13.17 10.76 -11.15
C GLN A 68 -11.80 10.10 -10.88
N LEU A 69 -11.25 9.37 -11.87
CA LEU A 69 -9.90 8.79 -11.84
C LEU A 69 -8.86 9.92 -11.90
N THR A 70 -8.60 10.53 -10.74
CA THR A 70 -7.81 11.75 -10.57
C THR A 70 -6.44 11.45 -9.97
N ARG A 71 -5.43 12.25 -10.32
CA ARG A 71 -4.05 12.06 -9.84
C ARG A 71 -3.94 12.41 -8.36
N ILE A 72 -3.29 11.55 -7.58
CA ILE A 72 -2.91 11.78 -6.19
C ILE A 72 -1.45 12.25 -6.17
N GLY A 73 -1.19 13.42 -5.56
CA GLY A 73 0.15 14.00 -5.51
C GLY A 73 0.67 14.51 -6.87
N GLY A 74 1.96 14.84 -6.94
CA GLY A 74 2.63 15.23 -8.18
C GLY A 74 2.11 16.53 -8.81
N SER A 75 2.00 17.61 -8.03
CA SER A 75 1.90 18.96 -8.61
C SER A 75 3.17 19.26 -9.39
N ILE A 76 3.04 19.58 -10.68
CA ILE A 76 4.17 19.92 -11.56
C ILE A 76 4.66 21.36 -11.30
N ALA A 77 3.94 22.14 -10.48
CA ALA A 77 4.37 23.50 -10.13
C ALA A 77 5.58 23.46 -9.18
N PRO A 78 6.73 24.06 -9.54
CA PRO A 78 7.90 24.19 -8.65
C PRO A 78 7.68 25.31 -7.63
N SER A 79 6.65 25.16 -6.78
CA SER A 79 6.43 26.09 -5.68
C SER A 79 7.32 25.73 -4.50
N HIS A 80 8.53 26.30 -4.45
CA HIS A 80 9.49 26.25 -3.33
C HIS A 80 8.96 26.87 -2.00
N VAL A 81 7.64 26.99 -1.84
CA VAL A 81 6.93 27.67 -0.75
C VAL A 81 5.76 26.85 -0.18
N ASN A 82 5.34 25.76 -0.82
CA ASN A 82 4.23 24.92 -0.34
C ASN A 82 4.67 23.46 -0.21
N PRO A 83 4.45 22.80 0.95
CA PRO A 83 4.73 21.38 1.11
C PRO A 83 3.80 20.53 0.25
N THR A 84 4.34 19.43 -0.25
CA THR A 84 3.72 18.44 -1.13
C THR A 84 3.66 17.06 -0.45
N LEU A 85 2.96 16.10 -1.05
CA LEU A 85 3.00 14.71 -0.54
C LEU A 85 4.38 14.06 -0.68
N ALA A 86 5.23 14.51 -1.61
CA ALA A 86 6.58 13.99 -1.77
C ALA A 86 7.50 14.38 -0.59
N ASP A 87 7.21 15.49 0.11
CA ASP A 87 7.95 15.89 1.31
C ASP A 87 7.65 14.99 2.54
N LEU A 88 6.66 14.09 2.43
CA LEU A 88 6.31 13.10 3.45
C LEU A 88 6.89 11.70 3.17
N ASP A 89 7.47 11.47 1.98
CA ASP A 89 8.14 10.22 1.63
C ASP A 89 9.52 10.14 2.32
N GLY A 90 9.50 9.75 3.60
CA GLY A 90 10.72 9.52 4.39
C GLY A 90 11.52 8.31 3.90
N ASP A 91 12.84 8.47 3.84
CA ASP A 91 13.83 7.60 3.16
C ASP A 91 14.07 6.19 3.78
N SER A 92 13.11 5.63 4.54
CA SER A 92 13.37 4.46 5.42
C SER A 92 12.62 3.17 5.09
N ASP A 93 11.83 3.11 4.02
CA ASP A 93 10.92 1.96 3.79
C ASP A 93 10.55 1.76 2.29
N THR A 94 11.51 1.91 1.37
CA THR A 94 11.29 1.85 -0.08
C THR A 94 10.92 0.47 -0.63
N GLU A 95 11.18 -0.62 0.09
CA GLU A 95 10.89 -2.00 -0.36
C GLU A 95 10.07 -2.74 0.70
N ASP A 96 9.21 -3.67 0.29
CA ASP A 96 8.60 -4.63 1.21
C ASP A 96 9.63 -5.73 1.58
N PRO A 97 9.93 -5.95 2.87
CA PRO A 97 10.99 -6.88 3.29
C PRO A 97 10.64 -8.36 3.12
N VAL A 98 9.42 -8.70 2.70
CA VAL A 98 8.97 -10.08 2.44
C VAL A 98 8.90 -10.36 0.95
N SER A 99 8.37 -9.43 0.14
CA SER A 99 8.23 -9.62 -1.32
C SER A 99 9.37 -9.02 -2.14
N GLY A 100 10.21 -8.14 -1.57
CA GLY A 100 11.22 -7.36 -2.29
C GLY A 100 10.61 -6.34 -3.26
N GLN A 101 9.32 -6.05 -3.15
CA GLN A 101 8.63 -5.15 -4.08
C GLN A 101 8.83 -3.69 -3.66
N GLU A 102 9.37 -2.88 -4.57
CA GLU A 102 9.48 -1.43 -4.39
C GLU A 102 8.10 -0.82 -4.14
N LYS A 103 7.93 -0.09 -3.04
CA LYS A 103 6.70 0.63 -2.70
C LYS A 103 6.56 1.87 -3.60
N PRO A 104 5.34 2.28 -3.99
CA PRO A 104 5.12 3.55 -4.70
C PRO A 104 5.62 4.75 -3.91
N THR A 105 5.86 5.86 -4.61
CA THR A 105 6.21 7.17 -4.04
C THR A 105 5.29 8.25 -4.63
N PHE A 106 5.26 9.44 -4.03
CA PHE A 106 4.50 10.60 -4.51
C PHE A 106 5.35 11.54 -5.38
N ASP A 107 6.62 11.22 -5.57
CA ASP A 107 7.53 11.94 -6.46
C ASP A 107 7.34 11.59 -7.95
N ASN A 108 8.21 12.12 -8.82
CA ASN A 108 8.08 11.99 -10.27
C ASN A 108 8.32 10.57 -10.81
N ARG A 109 8.84 9.61 -10.01
CA ARG A 109 8.99 8.19 -10.40
C ARG A 109 7.65 7.47 -10.55
N CYS A 110 6.57 8.04 -9.99
CA CYS A 110 5.25 7.45 -9.99
C CYS A 110 4.16 8.39 -10.53
N LYS A 111 3.19 7.81 -11.24
CA LYS A 111 1.88 8.44 -11.45
C LYS A 111 0.83 7.63 -10.70
N VAL A 112 0.22 8.23 -9.68
CA VAL A 112 -0.78 7.60 -8.82
C VAL A 112 -2.15 8.17 -9.13
N PHE A 113 -3.17 7.33 -9.37
CA PHE A 113 -4.55 7.75 -9.63
C PHE A 113 -5.55 7.03 -8.71
N GLU A 114 -6.58 7.73 -8.24
CA GLU A 114 -7.56 7.16 -7.32
C GLU A 114 -8.62 6.29 -8.03
N LEU A 115 -8.59 4.96 -7.79
CA LEU A 115 -9.60 4.02 -8.26
C LEU A 115 -10.79 3.90 -7.31
N ASP A 116 -10.55 3.96 -5.99
CA ASP A 116 -11.62 3.97 -4.98
C ASP A 116 -11.21 4.82 -3.78
N PRO A 117 -12.01 5.82 -3.35
CA PRO A 117 -11.80 6.56 -2.10
C PRO A 117 -12.08 5.75 -0.81
N CYS A 118 -12.55 4.50 -0.92
CA CYS A 118 -12.76 3.56 0.19
C CYS A 118 -13.45 4.17 1.44
N ASP A 119 -14.40 5.08 1.24
CA ASP A 119 -15.09 5.86 2.28
C ASP A 119 -14.17 6.50 3.34
N GLY A 120 -12.98 6.94 2.92
CA GLY A 120 -12.01 7.63 3.77
C GLY A 120 -11.19 6.70 4.68
N TYR A 121 -11.31 5.37 4.56
CA TYR A 121 -10.48 4.41 5.30
C TYR A 121 -9.06 4.22 4.74
N GLY A 122 -8.82 4.79 3.56
CA GLY A 122 -7.63 4.69 2.72
C GLY A 122 -8.06 5.01 1.28
N ARG A 123 -7.29 4.59 0.29
CA ARG A 123 -7.65 4.68 -1.14
C ARG A 123 -7.11 3.45 -1.85
N VAL A 124 -7.82 2.93 -2.86
CA VAL A 124 -7.18 2.06 -3.87
C VAL A 124 -6.67 2.94 -5.01
N CYS A 125 -5.43 2.69 -5.41
CA CYS A 125 -4.68 3.50 -6.35
C CYS A 125 -4.18 2.67 -7.53
N LEU A 126 -4.37 3.20 -8.74
CA LEU A 126 -3.65 2.79 -9.94
C LEU A 126 -2.28 3.48 -9.92
N VAL A 127 -1.20 2.71 -9.92
CA VAL A 127 0.17 3.23 -9.83
C VAL A 127 0.94 2.84 -11.08
N TYR A 128 1.38 3.83 -11.85
CA TYR A 128 2.40 3.68 -12.88
C TYR A 128 3.77 3.93 -12.26
N LYS A 129 4.72 3.03 -12.49
CA LYS A 129 6.12 3.16 -12.08
C LYS A 129 7.03 3.28 -13.29
N GLU A 130 7.99 4.18 -13.20
CA GLU A 130 9.07 4.35 -14.18
C GLU A 130 9.83 3.04 -14.41
N SER A 131 10.15 2.72 -15.66
CA SER A 131 10.82 1.46 -16.01
C SER A 131 12.32 1.52 -15.71
N ARG A 132 12.75 0.90 -14.60
CA ARG A 132 14.17 0.82 -14.21
C ARG A 132 15.08 0.10 -15.22
N THR A 133 14.52 -0.70 -16.13
CA THR A 133 15.27 -1.58 -17.04
C THR A 133 15.31 -1.08 -18.49
N GLY A 134 14.89 0.16 -18.76
CA GLY A 134 14.93 0.74 -20.10
C GLY A 134 13.89 0.18 -21.09
N GLY A 135 12.93 -0.61 -20.62
CA GLY A 135 11.75 -0.97 -21.41
C GLY A 135 10.81 0.23 -21.54
N ASN A 136 10.28 0.47 -22.76
CA ASN A 136 9.48 1.66 -23.07
C ASN A 136 8.09 1.73 -22.39
N GLU A 137 7.64 0.66 -21.73
CA GLU A 137 6.32 0.63 -21.07
C GLU A 137 6.44 0.73 -19.54
N PRO A 138 5.67 1.63 -18.89
CA PRO A 138 5.66 1.75 -17.44
C PRO A 138 4.98 0.53 -16.81
N ARG A 139 5.53 0.03 -15.69
CA ARG A 139 4.88 -1.03 -14.92
C ARG A 139 3.68 -0.44 -14.20
N VAL A 140 2.49 -0.99 -14.44
CA VAL A 140 1.26 -0.54 -13.79
C VAL A 140 0.81 -1.56 -12.74
N GLU A 141 0.44 -1.08 -11.55
CA GLU A 141 0.09 -1.90 -10.41
C GLU A 141 -1.09 -1.30 -9.64
N ILE A 142 -1.76 -2.11 -8.82
CA ILE A 142 -2.84 -1.71 -7.93
C ILE A 142 -2.36 -1.80 -6.49
N TRP A 143 -2.42 -0.68 -5.79
CA TRP A 143 -1.98 -0.54 -4.39
C TRP A 143 -3.08 0.08 -3.53
N PHE A 144 -3.15 -0.32 -2.26
CA PHE A 144 -3.96 0.36 -1.27
C PHE A 144 -3.09 1.30 -0.42
N LEU A 145 -3.49 2.57 -0.36
CA LEU A 145 -2.87 3.61 0.46
C LEU A 145 -3.69 3.80 1.73
N ASP A 146 -3.12 3.51 2.90
CA ASP A 146 -3.84 3.71 4.17
C ASP A 146 -3.78 5.16 4.69
N ARG A 147 -4.57 5.47 5.73
CA ARG A 147 -4.63 6.82 6.34
C ARG A 147 -3.33 7.31 6.98
N ALA A 148 -2.34 6.43 7.17
CA ALA A 148 -1.01 6.76 7.64
C ALA A 148 0.01 6.80 6.48
N LEU A 149 -0.49 6.94 5.24
CA LEU A 149 0.27 6.99 3.99
C LEU A 149 1.14 5.75 3.71
N ARG A 150 0.81 4.59 4.31
CA ARG A 150 1.51 3.35 3.98
C ARG A 150 0.87 2.66 2.79
N TRP A 151 1.73 2.17 1.91
CA TRP A 151 1.40 1.38 0.74
C TRP A 151 1.29 -0.10 1.07
N HIS A 152 0.20 -0.72 0.60
CA HIS A 152 -0.05 -2.16 0.69
C HIS A 152 -0.34 -2.68 -0.72
N PHE A 153 0.42 -3.65 -1.22
CA PHE A 153 0.21 -4.19 -2.56
C PHE A 153 -1.10 -4.99 -2.64
N LEU A 154 -1.85 -4.83 -3.74
CA LEU A 154 -3.05 -5.64 -4.01
C LEU A 154 -2.87 -6.55 -5.22
N SER A 155 -2.44 -6.01 -6.37
CA SER A 155 -2.23 -6.78 -7.60
C SER A 155 -1.41 -6.06 -8.66
N ASP A 156 -0.93 -6.81 -9.65
CA ASP A 156 -0.20 -6.36 -10.84
C ASP A 156 -1.11 -5.97 -12.02
N SER A 157 -2.42 -6.19 -11.89
CA SER A 157 -3.41 -5.99 -12.95
C SER A 157 -4.76 -5.58 -12.36
N PHE A 158 -5.56 -4.83 -13.13
CA PHE A 158 -6.88 -4.40 -12.69
C PHE A 158 -7.85 -5.59 -12.60
N VAL A 159 -7.78 -6.56 -13.52
CA VAL A 159 -8.62 -7.77 -13.46
C VAL A 159 -8.36 -8.60 -12.21
N ALA A 160 -7.11 -8.72 -11.75
CA ALA A 160 -6.81 -9.37 -10.48
C ALA A 160 -7.40 -8.59 -9.29
N TYR A 161 -7.25 -7.27 -9.26
CA TYR A 161 -7.89 -6.41 -8.25
C TYR A 161 -9.42 -6.55 -8.24
N TYR A 162 -10.05 -6.54 -9.41
CA TYR A 162 -11.51 -6.66 -9.53
C TYR A 162 -12.02 -8.01 -8.99
N ARG A 163 -11.26 -9.10 -9.21
CA ARG A 163 -11.56 -10.40 -8.60
C ARG A 163 -11.44 -10.36 -7.06
N LEU A 164 -10.42 -9.69 -6.51
CA LEU A 164 -10.30 -9.49 -5.06
C LEU A 164 -11.49 -8.67 -4.50
N LEU A 165 -11.86 -7.58 -5.17
CA LEU A 165 -13.00 -6.72 -4.79
C LEU A 165 -14.31 -7.51 -4.71
N LEU A 166 -14.55 -8.38 -5.70
CA LEU A 166 -15.69 -9.31 -5.72
C LEU A 166 -15.59 -10.36 -4.61
N MET A 167 -14.43 -11.02 -4.46
CA MET A 167 -14.21 -12.09 -3.47
C MET A 167 -14.42 -11.60 -2.03
N HIS A 168 -14.01 -10.37 -1.72
CA HIS A 168 -14.19 -9.75 -0.41
C HIS A 168 -15.51 -9.00 -0.24
N MET A 169 -16.41 -9.03 -1.24
CA MET A 169 -17.75 -8.43 -1.19
C MET A 169 -17.78 -6.95 -0.74
N GLY A 170 -16.67 -6.22 -0.93
CA GLY A 170 -16.52 -4.84 -0.47
C GLY A 170 -16.60 -4.63 1.05
N LEU A 171 -16.24 -5.64 1.86
CA LEU A 171 -16.24 -5.53 3.33
C LEU A 171 -15.21 -4.48 3.82
N PRO A 172 -15.54 -3.62 4.80
CA PRO A 172 -14.61 -2.61 5.31
C PRO A 172 -13.23 -3.19 5.70
N GLN A 173 -12.16 -2.50 5.28
CA GLN A 173 -10.75 -2.86 5.54
C GLN A 173 -10.23 -4.15 4.89
N TRP A 174 -10.96 -4.80 3.96
CA TRP A 174 -10.47 -6.04 3.32
C TRP A 174 -9.10 -5.88 2.64
N GLN A 175 -8.79 -4.67 2.18
CA GLN A 175 -7.54 -4.29 1.51
C GLN A 175 -6.30 -4.29 2.41
N LYS A 176 -6.46 -4.39 3.74
CA LYS A 176 -5.34 -4.32 4.69
C LYS A 176 -4.83 -5.71 5.10
N PRO A 177 -3.52 -5.95 5.08
CA PRO A 177 -2.92 -7.11 5.71
C PRO A 177 -3.29 -7.18 7.21
N ALA A 178 -3.63 -8.38 7.69
CA ALA A 178 -4.05 -8.61 9.09
C ALA A 178 -2.97 -8.26 10.13
N SER A 179 -1.70 -8.12 9.72
CA SER A 179 -0.59 -7.64 10.55
C SER A 179 -0.66 -6.14 10.88
N SER A 180 -1.40 -5.33 10.09
CA SER A 180 -1.45 -3.87 10.22
C SER A 180 -2.44 -3.35 11.29
N SER A 181 -3.29 -4.21 11.84
CA SER A 181 -4.38 -3.85 12.75
C SER A 181 -4.10 -4.11 14.24
N GLN A 182 -2.86 -4.47 14.62
CA GLN A 182 -2.50 -4.55 16.05
C GLN A 182 -2.38 -3.15 16.68
N PRO A 183 -3.13 -2.83 17.74
CA PRO A 183 -2.75 -1.71 18.61
C PRO A 183 -1.40 -2.01 19.28
N ASN A 184 -0.61 -0.97 19.53
CA ASN A 184 0.78 -1.04 20.00
C ASN A 184 0.98 -1.92 21.26
N ALA A 185 1.26 -3.21 21.05
CA ALA A 185 1.74 -4.14 22.08
C ALA A 185 3.11 -4.78 21.72
N ALA A 186 3.45 -4.85 20.43
CA ALA A 186 4.67 -5.51 19.96
C ALA A 186 5.98 -4.74 20.27
N ASN A 187 5.94 -3.40 20.32
CA ASN A 187 7.14 -2.58 20.58
C ASN A 187 7.60 -2.57 22.05
N ALA A 188 6.81 -3.12 22.99
CA ALA A 188 7.24 -3.28 24.37
C ALA A 188 8.27 -4.43 24.56
N LYS A 189 8.24 -5.46 23.71
CA LYS A 189 9.07 -6.67 23.91
C LYS A 189 10.47 -6.60 23.30
N LYS A 190 10.74 -5.69 22.34
CA LYS A 190 12.07 -5.54 21.72
C LYS A 190 13.06 -4.68 22.52
N LYS A 191 12.60 -3.81 23.44
CA LYS A 191 13.50 -3.02 24.30
C LYS A 191 14.09 -3.81 25.48
N THR A 192 13.42 -4.83 26.01
CA THR A 192 13.89 -5.59 27.18
C THR A 192 15.13 -6.44 26.89
N ILE A 193 15.23 -7.00 25.69
CA ILE A 193 16.31 -7.95 25.33
C ILE A 193 17.66 -7.22 25.17
N ILE A 194 17.67 -6.02 24.58
CA ILE A 194 18.91 -5.28 24.29
C ILE A 194 19.50 -4.64 25.55
N THR A 195 18.69 -4.29 26.56
CA THR A 195 19.18 -3.72 27.83
C THR A 195 19.81 -4.77 28.75
N SER A 196 19.41 -6.05 28.66
CA SER A 196 19.97 -7.12 29.50
C SER A 196 21.43 -7.45 29.14
N ALA A 197 21.78 -7.43 27.85
CA ALA A 197 23.09 -7.84 27.35
C ALA A 197 24.26 -6.90 27.71
N LYS A 198 24.00 -5.71 28.30
CA LYS A 198 25.03 -4.73 28.67
C LYS A 198 25.37 -4.67 30.16
N SER A 199 24.70 -5.43 31.03
CA SER A 199 24.97 -5.43 32.49
C SER A 199 25.79 -6.63 32.99
N GLN A 200 26.13 -7.60 32.13
CA GLN A 200 26.80 -8.84 32.55
C GLN A 200 28.34 -8.84 32.40
N GLN A 201 28.97 -7.70 32.09
CA GLN A 201 30.42 -7.60 31.93
C GLN A 201 31.15 -6.81 33.03
N VAL A 202 30.45 -6.41 34.11
CA VAL A 202 31.04 -5.64 35.23
C VAL A 202 30.57 -6.15 36.60
N SER A 203 31.06 -7.32 37.04
CA SER A 203 31.24 -7.70 38.46
C SER A 203 31.77 -9.15 38.59
N GLY A 204 32.70 -9.39 39.52
CA GLY A 204 33.15 -10.75 39.90
C GLY A 204 34.67 -10.96 39.91
N LEU A 205 35.34 -10.51 40.97
CA LEU A 205 36.78 -10.73 41.22
C LEU A 205 36.97 -11.89 42.24
N ARG A 206 38.10 -12.63 42.13
CA ARG A 206 38.69 -13.58 43.13
C ARG A 206 37.94 -14.93 43.27
N THR A 207 38.54 -16.10 43.53
CA THR A 207 39.92 -16.55 43.90
C THR A 207 40.08 -18.03 43.43
N SER A 208 41.15 -18.84 43.60
CA SER A 208 42.48 -18.79 44.28
C SER A 208 43.43 -19.91 43.79
N ALA A 209 44.75 -19.73 44.03
CA ALA A 209 45.83 -20.73 44.25
C ALA A 209 45.75 -22.16 43.63
N SER A 210 46.78 -22.67 42.91
CA SER A 210 48.09 -23.00 43.51
C SER A 210 49.21 -23.35 42.50
N THR A 211 50.43 -22.90 42.79
CA THR A 211 51.72 -23.63 42.74
C THR A 211 52.11 -24.51 41.53
N SER A 212 53.02 -24.03 40.67
CA SER A 212 54.45 -24.48 40.56
C SER A 212 55.13 -24.36 39.16
N GLN A 213 56.39 -23.91 39.21
CA GLN A 213 57.55 -24.27 38.36
C GLN A 213 57.60 -23.92 36.84
N LEU A 214 58.48 -22.94 36.56
CA LEU A 214 59.40 -22.83 35.40
C LEU A 214 60.31 -24.09 35.26
N PRO A 215 61.06 -24.34 34.14
CA PRO A 215 61.58 -23.33 33.19
C PRO A 215 61.67 -23.68 31.68
N ASN A 216 61.98 -22.64 30.89
CA ASN A 216 62.84 -22.61 29.69
C ASN A 216 62.87 -23.79 28.68
N LYS A 217 62.66 -23.44 27.39
CA LYS A 217 63.81 -23.37 26.45
C LYS A 217 63.59 -22.51 25.21
N ILE A 218 64.57 -21.64 24.95
CA ILE A 218 64.83 -20.95 23.68
C ILE A 218 65.63 -21.92 22.78
N THR A 219 65.29 -22.03 21.48
CA THR A 219 66.30 -21.96 20.40
C THR A 219 65.69 -21.79 19.00
N LYS A 220 66.17 -20.76 18.31
CA LYS A 220 66.28 -20.58 16.84
C LYS A 220 65.00 -20.68 16.01
#